data_AF-A0A5C9ECJ0-F1
#
_entry.id   AF-A0A5C9ECJ0-F1
#
_cell.length_a   1.000
_cell.length_b   1.000
_cell.length_c   1.000
_cell.angle_alpha   90.00
_cell.angle_beta   90.00
_cell.angle_gamma   90.00
#
_symmetry.space_group_name_H-M   'P 1'
#
loop_
_entity.id
_entity.type
_entity.pdbx_description
1 polymer ?
#
loop_
_entity_poly.entity_id
_entity_poly.type
_entity_poly.pdbx_seq_one_letter_code
_entity_poly.pdbx_strand_id
1 'polypeptide(L)'
;MIFQIDYLVVLNGIFSILYVGISVFIGLLMISKYFKHRETLLILVGITWIGLVSPWYPSSVSFISYLLTGEGISLELYLIIGNVAAPFILIIWIYAFTDLLYPSKKKLAMLIMVLYTIAFETIFFYFLLTDPTSLGTLHPPIDVEFKFLMLGFAVSIILIMLFTGIIFARESLRSNNPELKLKGKFLYAAFFSYTLGAVLDAAIPLNPITLTLARIILISSAIEWYFGFILPEKVKKIFLK
;
A
#
# COMPACT_ATOMS: atom_id res chain seq x y z
N MET A 1 -2.85 34.55 10.29
CA MET A 1 -1.56 34.16 10.87
C MET A 1 -0.96 33.17 9.88
N ILE A 2 0.04 33.56 9.09
CA ILE A 2 0.68 32.63 8.13
C ILE A 2 1.69 31.85 8.97
N PHE A 3 1.38 30.58 9.27
CA PHE A 3 2.32 29.71 9.96
C PHE A 3 3.62 29.64 9.15
N GLN A 4 4.77 29.79 9.80
CA GLN A 4 6.05 29.48 9.17
C GLN A 4 6.15 27.94 9.14
N ILE A 5 5.56 27.35 8.10
CA ILE A 5 5.52 25.89 7.95
C ILE A 5 6.88 25.42 7.46
N ASP A 6 7.43 24.39 8.10
CA ASP A 6 8.63 23.70 7.64
C ASP A 6 8.40 23.19 6.20
N TYR A 7 9.36 23.47 5.32
CA TYR A 7 9.34 23.00 3.94
C TYR A 7 9.18 21.48 3.85
N LEU A 8 9.82 20.71 4.74
CA LEU A 8 9.72 19.25 4.75
C LEU A 8 8.29 18.78 5.09
N VAL A 9 7.61 19.49 5.99
CA VAL A 9 6.21 19.23 6.35
C VAL A 9 5.29 19.47 5.15
N VAL A 10 5.45 20.61 4.45
CA VAL A 10 4.66 20.89 3.24
C VAL A 10 4.91 19.82 2.18
N LEU A 11 6.18 19.44 1.97
CA LEU A 11 6.57 18.45 0.98
C LEU A 11 5.97 17.07 1.29
N ASN A 12 6.07 16.60 2.53
CA ASN A 12 5.51 15.31 2.95
C ASN A 12 3.99 15.30 2.85
N GLY A 13 3.33 16.38 3.29
CA GLY A 13 1.88 16.53 3.18
C GLY A 13 1.37 16.45 1.74
N ILE A 14 1.97 17.23 0.83
CA ILE A 14 1.59 17.25 -0.59
C ILE A 14 1.83 15.89 -1.23
N PHE A 15 3.02 15.31 -1.06
CA PHE A 15 3.33 14.01 -1.67
C PHE A 15 2.46 12.89 -1.13
N SER A 16 2.13 12.90 0.16
CA SER A 16 1.22 11.92 0.75
C SER A 16 -0.18 12.04 0.14
N ILE A 17 -0.74 13.26 0.06
CA ILE A 17 -2.04 13.48 -0.61
C ILE A 17 -2.01 13.01 -2.06
N LEU A 18 -0.97 13.35 -2.82
CA LEU A 18 -0.83 12.93 -4.22
C LEU A 18 -0.77 11.41 -4.33
N TYR A 19 0.08 10.76 -3.54
CA TYR A 19 0.25 9.31 -3.59
C TYR A 19 -1.04 8.57 -3.20
N VAL A 20 -1.68 8.98 -2.10
CA VAL A 20 -2.96 8.43 -1.65
C VAL A 20 -4.04 8.66 -2.70
N GLY A 21 -4.18 9.89 -3.22
CA GLY A 21 -5.18 10.24 -4.21
C GLY A 21 -5.03 9.44 -5.51
N ILE A 22 -3.81 9.33 -6.04
CA ILE A 22 -3.52 8.52 -7.23
C ILE A 22 -3.84 7.04 -6.97
N SER A 23 -3.45 6.52 -5.81
CA SER A 23 -3.66 5.12 -5.48
C SER A 23 -5.13 4.77 -5.29
N VAL A 24 -5.89 5.62 -4.60
CA VAL A 24 -7.35 5.47 -4.48
C VAL A 24 -8.01 5.54 -5.85
N PHE A 25 -7.63 6.53 -6.67
CA PHE A 25 -8.16 6.66 -8.03
C PHE A 25 -7.89 5.41 -8.87
N ILE A 26 -6.66 4.89 -8.86
CA ILE A 26 -6.29 3.67 -9.59
C ILE A 26 -7.08 2.46 -9.09
N GLY A 27 -7.18 2.27 -7.77
CA GLY A 27 -7.93 1.17 -7.19
C GLY A 27 -9.43 1.23 -7.54
N LEU A 28 -10.03 2.42 -7.45
CA LEU A 28 -11.43 2.65 -7.86
C LEU A 28 -11.62 2.42 -9.36
N LEU A 29 -10.65 2.84 -10.19
CA LEU A 29 -10.70 2.59 -11.63
C LEU A 29 -10.65 1.09 -11.92
N MET A 30 -9.85 0.31 -11.19
CA MET A 30 -9.84 -1.14 -11.29
C MET A 30 -11.17 -1.77 -10.89
N ILE A 31 -11.73 -1.36 -9.75
CA ILE A 31 -13.06 -1.80 -9.29
C ILE A 31 -14.12 -1.45 -10.33
N SER A 32 -14.07 -0.26 -10.95
CA SER A 32 -15.05 0.14 -11.97
C SER A 32 -15.03 -0.76 -13.22
N LYS A 33 -13.87 -1.33 -13.58
CA LYS A 33 -13.73 -2.24 -14.72
C LYS A 33 -14.41 -3.60 -14.47
N TYR A 34 -14.61 -3.99 -13.22
CA TYR A 34 -15.40 -5.18 -12.89
C TYR A 34 -16.80 -5.10 -13.52
N PHE A 35 -17.48 -3.96 -13.49
CA PHE A 35 -18.85 -3.87 -14.02
C PHE A 35 -18.92 -4.10 -15.53
N LYS A 36 -17.79 -3.94 -16.24
CA LYS A 36 -17.68 -4.25 -17.67
C LYS A 36 -17.28 -5.71 -17.94
N HIS A 37 -16.33 -6.25 -17.16
CA HIS A 37 -15.71 -7.55 -17.44
C HIS A 37 -16.21 -8.71 -16.56
N ARG A 38 -16.92 -8.41 -15.47
CA ARG A 38 -17.38 -9.35 -14.42
C ARG A 38 -16.26 -10.19 -13.79
N GLU A 39 -15.04 -9.66 -13.79
CA GLU A 39 -13.85 -10.33 -13.23
C GLU A 39 -13.64 -9.95 -11.76
N THR A 40 -14.10 -10.78 -10.83
CA THR A 40 -13.99 -10.54 -9.37
C THR A 40 -12.57 -10.20 -8.91
N LEU A 41 -11.56 -10.73 -9.61
CA LEU A 41 -10.15 -10.42 -9.36
C LEU A 41 -9.90 -8.90 -9.36
N LEU A 42 -10.48 -8.13 -10.29
CA LEU A 42 -10.28 -6.68 -10.39
C LEU A 42 -10.82 -5.92 -9.16
N ILE A 43 -11.90 -6.40 -8.55
CA ILE A 43 -12.39 -5.85 -7.28
C ILE A 43 -11.35 -6.11 -6.19
N LEU A 44 -10.94 -7.36 -6.04
CA LEU A 44 -10.05 -7.78 -4.96
C LEU A 44 -8.69 -7.06 -5.04
N VAL A 45 -8.10 -6.97 -6.22
CA VAL A 45 -6.80 -6.31 -6.41
C VAL A 45 -6.90 -4.78 -6.38
N GLY A 46 -8.06 -4.21 -6.73
CA GLY A 46 -8.33 -2.78 -6.55
C GLY A 46 -8.48 -2.41 -5.07
N ILE A 47 -9.26 -3.17 -4.30
CA ILE A 47 -9.39 -3.00 -2.84
C ILE A 47 -8.04 -3.22 -2.15
N THR A 48 -7.31 -4.26 -2.58
CA THR A 48 -5.96 -4.53 -2.06
C THR A 48 -5.07 -3.31 -2.23
N TRP A 49 -5.03 -2.72 -3.42
CA TRP A 49 -4.20 -1.55 -3.68
C TRP A 49 -4.60 -0.35 -2.81
N ILE A 50 -5.90 -0.06 -2.71
CA ILE A 50 -6.41 1.05 -1.87
C ILE A 50 -5.92 0.91 -0.43
N GLY A 51 -6.10 -0.28 0.15
CA GLY A 51 -5.76 -0.51 1.54
C GLY A 51 -4.28 -0.75 1.80
N LEU A 52 -3.51 -1.21 0.81
CA LEU A 52 -2.05 -1.33 0.92
C LEU A 52 -1.40 0.04 1.11
N VAL A 53 -2.03 1.11 0.59
CA VAL A 53 -1.58 2.50 0.72
C VAL A 53 -2.05 3.17 2.01
N SER A 54 -2.77 2.44 2.88
CA SER A 54 -3.23 2.97 4.17
C SER A 54 -2.14 3.57 5.07
N PRO A 55 -0.87 3.11 5.10
CA PRO A 55 0.16 3.73 5.95
C PRO A 55 0.41 5.22 5.68
N TRP A 56 0.05 5.72 4.49
CA TRP A 56 0.21 7.12 4.09
C TRP A 56 -1.07 7.95 4.25
N TYR A 57 -2.21 7.32 4.56
CA TYR A 57 -3.46 8.04 4.81
C TYR A 57 -3.36 8.99 6.02
N PRO A 58 -2.74 8.59 7.14
CA PRO A 58 -2.62 9.47 8.30
C PRO A 58 -1.87 10.77 7.99
N SER A 59 -0.77 10.73 7.24
CA SER A 59 -0.01 11.92 6.87
C SER A 59 -0.85 12.86 6.01
N SER A 60 -1.62 12.33 5.06
CA SER A 60 -2.57 13.11 4.26
C SER A 60 -3.66 13.76 5.11
N VAL A 61 -4.31 12.98 5.98
CA VAL A 61 -5.38 13.47 6.87
C VAL A 61 -4.84 14.52 7.85
N SER A 62 -3.68 14.25 8.46
CA SER A 62 -3.04 15.17 9.40
C SER A 62 -2.64 16.48 8.73
N PHE A 63 -2.09 16.43 7.51
CA PHE A 63 -1.73 17.64 6.77
C PHE A 63 -2.96 18.48 6.42
N ILE A 64 -4.06 17.85 5.99
CA ILE A 64 -5.33 18.55 5.75
C ILE A 64 -5.85 19.17 7.05
N SER A 65 -5.84 18.42 8.16
CA SER A 65 -6.23 18.95 9.48
C SER A 65 -5.40 20.17 9.86
N TYR A 66 -4.08 20.08 9.69
CA TYR A 66 -3.15 21.15 10.02
C TYR A 66 -3.42 22.42 9.20
N LEU A 67 -3.70 22.29 7.91
CA LEU A 67 -4.05 23.44 7.06
C LEU A 67 -5.37 24.11 7.47
N LEU A 68 -6.33 23.35 8.00
CA LEU A 68 -7.66 23.85 8.37
C LEU A 68 -7.71 24.41 9.79
N THR A 69 -6.99 23.80 10.72
CA THR A 69 -7.13 24.04 12.16
C THR A 69 -5.85 24.57 12.82
N GLY A 70 -4.70 24.45 12.17
CA GLY A 70 -3.39 24.70 12.77
C GLY A 70 -2.83 23.50 13.55
N GLU A 71 -3.57 22.40 13.65
CA GLU A 71 -3.19 21.20 14.41
C GLU A 71 -3.31 19.92 13.56
N GLY A 72 -2.37 19.00 13.77
CA GLY A 72 -2.43 17.65 13.21
C GLY A 72 -3.40 16.74 13.98
N ILE A 73 -3.53 15.49 13.54
CA ILE A 73 -4.29 14.47 14.28
C ILE A 73 -3.45 13.89 15.43
N SER A 74 -4.11 13.29 16.42
CA SER A 74 -3.43 12.62 17.53
C SER A 74 -2.64 11.38 17.06
N LEU A 75 -1.68 10.93 17.87
CA LEU A 75 -0.88 9.72 17.60
C LEU A 75 -1.78 8.48 17.43
N GLU A 76 -2.80 8.34 18.27
CA GLU A 76 -3.71 7.19 18.25
C GLU A 76 -4.53 7.17 16.95
N LEU A 77 -5.08 8.31 16.54
CA LEU A 77 -5.80 8.43 15.26
C LEU A 77 -4.86 8.15 14.08
N TYR A 78 -3.63 8.64 14.15
CA TYR A 78 -2.62 8.37 13.13
C TYR A 78 -2.35 6.87 13.00
N LEU A 79 -2.10 6.19 14.12
CA LEU A 79 -1.84 4.75 14.17
C LEU A 79 -3.04 3.94 13.66
N ILE A 80 -4.26 4.30 14.06
CA ILE A 80 -5.49 3.60 13.66
C ILE A 80 -5.70 3.70 12.15
N ILE A 81 -5.69 4.92 11.61
CA ILE A 81 -5.92 5.17 10.18
C ILE A 81 -4.86 4.46 9.33
N GLY A 82 -3.62 4.42 9.81
CA GLY A 82 -2.49 3.88 9.06
C GLY A 82 -2.41 2.36 9.02
N ASN A 83 -2.93 1.66 10.04
CA ASN A 83 -2.51 0.28 10.29
C ASN A 83 -3.64 -0.73 10.48
N VAL A 84 -4.79 -0.33 11.00
CA VAL A 84 -5.89 -1.28 11.30
C VAL A 84 -6.41 -1.96 10.03
N ALA A 85 -6.40 -1.27 8.88
CA ALA A 85 -6.84 -1.89 7.64
C ALA A 85 -5.85 -2.94 7.09
N ALA A 86 -4.56 -2.81 7.39
CA ALA A 86 -3.49 -3.54 6.72
C ALA A 86 -3.62 -5.08 6.80
N PRO A 87 -3.87 -5.71 7.97
CA PRO A 87 -3.98 -7.17 8.04
C PRO A 87 -5.24 -7.71 7.34
N PHE A 88 -6.35 -6.95 7.31
CA PHE A 88 -7.56 -7.35 6.56
C PHE A 88 -7.34 -7.25 5.05
N ILE A 89 -6.59 -6.26 4.61
CA ILE A 89 -6.21 -6.10 3.21
C ILE A 89 -5.35 -7.28 2.74
N LEU A 90 -4.49 -7.77 3.62
CA LEU A 90 -3.68 -8.95 3.33
C LEU A 90 -4.53 -10.23 3.17
N ILE A 91 -5.61 -10.37 3.96
CA ILE A 91 -6.61 -11.45 3.76
C ILE A 91 -7.22 -11.38 2.36
N ILE A 92 -7.61 -10.18 1.89
CA ILE A 92 -8.19 -9.97 0.56
C ILE A 92 -7.18 -10.32 -0.54
N TRP A 93 -5.93 -9.89 -0.38
CA TRP A 93 -4.86 -10.22 -1.32
C TRP A 93 -4.61 -11.73 -1.40
N ILE A 94 -4.47 -12.41 -0.26
CA ILE A 94 -4.23 -13.85 -0.22
C ILE A 94 -5.42 -14.64 -0.76
N TYR A 95 -6.64 -14.16 -0.53
CA TYR A 95 -7.82 -14.71 -1.19
C TYR A 95 -7.68 -14.63 -2.71
N ALA A 96 -7.37 -13.45 -3.27
CA ALA A 96 -7.21 -13.25 -4.71
C ALA A 96 -6.09 -14.14 -5.30
N PHE A 97 -4.95 -14.18 -4.62
CA PHE A 97 -3.79 -14.98 -5.01
C PHE A 97 -4.10 -16.47 -5.03
N THR A 98 -4.69 -17.00 -3.96
CA THR A 98 -4.96 -18.44 -3.84
C THR A 98 -6.14 -18.89 -4.68
N ASP A 99 -7.14 -18.04 -4.92
CA ASP A 99 -8.25 -18.36 -5.81
C ASP A 99 -7.77 -18.60 -7.25
N LEU A 100 -6.79 -17.81 -7.70
CA LEU A 100 -6.25 -17.93 -9.06
C LEU A 100 -5.20 -19.04 -9.19
N LEU A 101 -4.23 -19.12 -8.27
CA LEU A 101 -3.02 -19.93 -8.47
C LEU A 101 -3.00 -21.23 -7.66
N TYR A 102 -3.66 -21.25 -6.50
CA TYR A 102 -3.58 -22.37 -5.56
C TYR A 102 -4.93 -22.67 -4.89
N PRO A 103 -6.00 -22.96 -5.67
CA PRO A 103 -7.35 -23.11 -5.12
C PRO A 103 -7.45 -24.23 -4.08
N SER A 104 -6.63 -25.28 -4.21
CA SER A 104 -6.55 -26.40 -3.25
C SER A 104 -5.93 -26.02 -1.90
N LYS A 105 -5.16 -24.93 -1.83
CA LYS A 105 -4.51 -24.44 -0.60
C LYS A 105 -5.20 -23.23 0.02
N LYS A 106 -6.20 -22.66 -0.66
CA LYS A 106 -6.96 -21.47 -0.23
C LYS A 106 -7.42 -21.54 1.22
N LYS A 107 -8.12 -22.61 1.63
CA LYS A 107 -8.63 -22.74 3.00
C LYS A 107 -7.53 -22.63 4.06
N LEU A 108 -6.39 -23.31 3.83
CA LEU A 108 -5.25 -23.27 4.74
C LEU A 108 -4.60 -21.88 4.79
N ALA A 109 -4.38 -21.27 3.62
CA ALA A 109 -3.81 -19.93 3.53
C ALA A 109 -4.70 -18.89 4.23
N MET A 110 -6.03 -18.95 4.02
CA MET A 110 -6.98 -18.06 4.68
C MET A 110 -7.00 -18.26 6.19
N LEU A 111 -6.92 -19.49 6.69
CA LEU A 111 -6.82 -19.77 8.13
C LEU A 111 -5.55 -19.13 8.74
N ILE A 112 -4.41 -19.31 8.08
CA ILE A 112 -3.13 -18.70 8.51
C ILE A 112 -3.27 -17.18 8.56
N MET A 113 -3.88 -16.58 7.53
CA MET A 113 -4.06 -15.13 7.49
C MET A 113 -5.00 -14.60 8.58
N VAL A 114 -6.10 -15.30 8.87
CA VAL A 114 -7.00 -14.93 9.96
C VAL A 114 -6.29 -15.00 11.31
N LEU A 115 -5.51 -16.05 11.57
CA LEU A 115 -4.71 -16.17 12.79
C LEU A 115 -3.67 -15.04 12.89
N TYR A 116 -3.01 -14.72 11.78
CA TYR A 116 -2.07 -13.59 11.68
C TYR A 116 -2.77 -12.26 12.00
N THR A 117 -3.93 -11.98 11.41
CA THR A 117 -4.71 -10.75 11.67
C THR A 117 -5.14 -10.67 13.13
N ILE A 118 -5.65 -11.75 13.73
CA ILE A 118 -6.03 -11.76 15.15
C ILE A 118 -4.82 -11.44 16.04
N ALA A 119 -3.67 -12.07 15.77
CA ALA A 119 -2.46 -11.82 16.55
C ALA A 119 -1.97 -10.38 16.39
N PHE A 120 -1.92 -9.86 15.16
CA PHE A 120 -1.55 -8.48 14.86
C PHE A 120 -2.45 -7.50 15.60
N GLU A 121 -3.77 -7.60 15.43
CA GLU A 121 -4.74 -6.65 15.99
C GLU A 121 -4.76 -6.70 17.51
N THR A 122 -4.65 -7.89 18.10
CA THR A 122 -4.58 -8.03 19.56
C THR A 122 -3.37 -7.32 20.13
N ILE A 123 -2.19 -7.50 19.51
CA ILE A 123 -0.96 -6.84 19.95
C ILE A 123 -1.05 -5.33 19.70
N PHE A 124 -1.50 -4.92 18.51
CA PHE A 124 -1.65 -3.52 18.14
C PHE A 124 -2.59 -2.77 19.09
N PHE A 125 -3.80 -3.28 19.31
CA PHE A 125 -4.76 -2.62 20.20
C PHE A 125 -4.37 -2.69 21.67
N TYR A 126 -3.68 -3.75 22.12
CA TYR A 126 -3.13 -3.79 23.47
C TYR A 126 -2.19 -2.59 23.69
N PHE A 127 -1.18 -2.41 22.84
CA PHE A 127 -0.24 -1.29 22.98
C PHE A 127 -0.90 0.07 22.69
N LEU A 128 -1.80 0.16 21.72
CA LEU A 128 -2.53 1.40 21.43
C LEU A 128 -3.31 1.91 22.66
N LEU A 129 -3.84 1.01 23.50
CA LEU A 129 -4.63 1.39 24.67
C LEU A 129 -3.80 1.58 25.94
N THR A 130 -2.66 0.88 26.08
CA THR A 130 -1.84 0.94 27.30
C THR A 130 -0.64 1.87 27.19
N ASP A 131 0.00 1.92 26.02
CA ASP A 131 1.18 2.76 25.73
C ASP A 131 1.38 2.93 24.21
N PRO A 132 0.69 3.91 23.58
CA PRO A 132 0.83 4.17 22.15
C PRO A 132 2.27 4.48 21.71
N THR A 133 3.11 4.97 22.62
CA THR A 133 4.49 5.37 22.29
C THR A 133 5.40 4.18 21.99
N SER A 134 5.02 2.98 22.45
CA SER A 134 5.64 1.72 22.06
C SER A 134 5.41 1.36 20.58
N LEU A 135 4.39 1.94 19.92
CA LEU A 135 4.10 1.73 18.51
C LEU A 135 4.77 2.78 17.61
N GLY A 136 4.82 4.03 18.04
CA GLY A 136 5.43 5.12 17.29
C GLY A 136 5.56 6.41 18.09
N THR A 137 6.37 7.33 17.58
CA THR A 137 6.50 8.68 18.13
C THR A 137 5.99 9.70 17.13
N LEU A 138 5.00 10.50 17.52
CA LEU A 138 4.49 11.60 16.69
C LEU A 138 5.53 12.72 16.65
N HIS A 139 5.89 13.12 15.44
CA HIS A 139 6.64 14.32 15.12
C HIS A 139 5.65 15.32 14.52
N PRO A 140 5.08 16.23 15.33
CA PRO A 140 4.02 17.11 14.86
C PRO A 140 4.47 17.99 13.69
N PRO A 141 3.56 18.31 12.73
CA PRO A 141 2.13 18.01 12.79
C PRO A 141 1.70 16.75 12.03
N ILE A 142 2.56 16.10 11.23
CA ILE A 142 2.06 15.14 10.21
C ILE A 142 2.85 13.84 10.08
N ASP A 143 3.86 13.62 10.91
CA ASP A 143 4.76 12.48 10.74
C ASP A 143 4.83 11.61 11.99
N VAL A 144 4.97 10.30 11.80
CA VAL A 144 5.15 9.36 12.89
C VAL A 144 6.35 8.48 12.57
N GLU A 145 7.30 8.47 13.49
CA GLU A 145 8.40 7.52 13.48
C GLU A 145 7.93 6.21 14.12
N PHE A 146 7.73 5.18 13.30
CA PHE A 146 7.34 3.86 13.80
C PHE A 146 8.47 3.19 14.58
N LYS A 147 8.12 2.58 15.72
CA LYS A 147 9.06 1.80 16.54
C LYS A 147 9.15 0.36 16.04
N PHE A 148 10.09 -0.38 16.62
CA PHE A 148 10.45 -1.74 16.22
C PHE A 148 9.26 -2.67 16.01
N LEU A 149 8.26 -2.62 16.90
CA LEU A 149 7.07 -3.47 16.80
C LEU A 149 6.26 -3.18 15.53
N MET A 150 5.96 -1.90 15.28
CA MET A 150 5.23 -1.47 14.07
C MET A 150 6.05 -1.67 12.80
N LEU A 151 7.36 -1.45 12.84
CA LEU A 151 8.24 -1.74 11.72
C LEU A 151 8.26 -3.23 11.39
N GLY A 152 8.35 -4.12 12.39
CA GLY A 152 8.30 -5.56 12.19
C GLY A 152 6.98 -6.01 11.54
N PHE A 153 5.87 -5.43 11.98
CA PHE A 153 4.56 -5.59 11.38
C PHE A 153 4.51 -5.13 9.92
N ALA A 154 4.91 -3.90 9.63
CA ALA A 154 4.95 -3.37 8.26
C ALA A 154 5.83 -4.23 7.34
N VAL A 155 7.03 -4.61 7.79
CA VAL A 155 7.95 -5.48 7.05
C VAL A 155 7.32 -6.85 6.76
N SER A 156 6.64 -7.45 7.74
CA SER A 156 5.98 -8.75 7.53
C SER A 156 4.90 -8.68 6.44
N ILE A 157 4.10 -7.62 6.41
CA ILE A 157 3.08 -7.40 5.37
C ILE A 157 3.74 -7.19 4.00
N ILE A 158 4.76 -6.33 3.92
CA ILE A 158 5.51 -6.07 2.70
C ILE A 158 6.13 -7.36 2.14
N LEU A 159 6.73 -8.20 2.99
CA LEU A 159 7.32 -9.46 2.56
C LEU A 159 6.28 -10.45 2.05
N ILE A 160 5.14 -10.61 2.74
CA ILE A 160 4.06 -11.48 2.28
C ILE A 160 3.55 -11.01 0.91
N MET A 161 3.32 -9.70 0.76
CA MET A 161 2.91 -9.07 -0.52
C MET A 161 3.96 -9.30 -1.62
N LEU A 162 5.24 -9.06 -1.34
CA LEU A 162 6.33 -9.23 -2.31
C LEU A 162 6.45 -10.68 -2.78
N PHE A 163 6.52 -11.64 -1.85
CA PHE A 163 6.74 -13.04 -2.24
C PHE A 163 5.56 -13.62 -3.02
N THR A 164 4.33 -13.39 -2.55
CA THR A 164 3.14 -13.87 -3.26
C THR A 164 2.93 -13.12 -4.58
N GLY A 165 3.23 -11.82 -4.62
CA GLY A 165 3.23 -10.99 -5.82
C GLY A 165 4.23 -11.43 -6.89
N ILE A 166 5.47 -11.75 -6.49
CA ILE A 166 6.50 -12.29 -7.40
C ILE A 166 6.06 -13.64 -7.97
N ILE A 167 5.49 -14.54 -7.15
CA ILE A 167 4.97 -15.81 -7.62
C ILE A 167 3.87 -15.57 -8.67
N PHE A 168 2.94 -14.66 -8.39
CA PHE A 168 1.87 -14.28 -9.32
C PHE A 168 2.39 -13.72 -10.64
N ALA A 169 3.34 -12.77 -10.57
CA ALA A 169 3.97 -12.18 -11.74
C ALA A 169 4.74 -13.23 -12.56
N ARG A 170 5.43 -14.17 -11.89
CA ARG A 170 6.18 -15.25 -12.53
C ARG A 170 5.28 -16.20 -13.32
N GLU A 171 4.14 -16.60 -12.77
CA GLU A 171 3.19 -17.45 -13.51
C GLU A 171 2.59 -16.70 -14.71
N SER A 172 2.35 -15.39 -14.59
CA SER A 172 1.94 -14.56 -15.73
C SER A 172 3.03 -14.49 -16.82
N LEU A 173 4.31 -14.37 -16.43
CA LEU A 173 5.46 -14.33 -17.34
C LEU A 173 5.70 -15.65 -18.11
N ARG A 174 5.26 -16.78 -17.55
CA ARG A 174 5.34 -18.10 -18.16
C ARG A 174 4.22 -18.39 -19.15
N SER A 175 3.23 -17.52 -19.25
CA SER A 175 2.13 -17.69 -20.21
C SER A 175 2.63 -17.58 -21.66
N ASN A 176 2.04 -18.40 -22.54
CA ASN A 176 2.25 -18.29 -23.99
C ASN A 176 1.54 -17.07 -24.59
N ASN A 177 0.59 -16.47 -23.87
CA ASN A 177 -0.10 -15.27 -24.31
C ASN A 177 0.82 -14.04 -24.08
N PRO A 178 1.21 -13.30 -25.14
CA PRO A 178 2.10 -12.15 -25.03
C PRO A 178 1.54 -11.02 -24.15
N GLU A 179 0.21 -10.90 -24.08
CA GLU A 179 -0.48 -9.93 -23.22
C GLU A 179 -0.28 -10.26 -21.74
N LEU A 180 -0.52 -11.51 -21.35
CA LEU A 180 -0.30 -11.98 -19.98
C LEU A 180 1.17 -11.88 -19.58
N LYS A 181 2.08 -12.16 -20.52
CA LYS A 181 3.52 -12.00 -20.28
C LYS A 181 3.89 -10.53 -20.03
N LEU A 182 3.33 -9.59 -20.78
CA LEU A 182 3.55 -8.17 -20.55
C LEU A 182 2.96 -7.69 -19.22
N LYS A 183 1.73 -8.12 -18.89
CA LYS A 183 1.12 -7.91 -17.56
C LYS A 183 2.02 -8.39 -16.44
N GLY A 184 2.59 -9.60 -16.57
CA GLY A 184 3.55 -10.15 -15.62
C GLY A 184 4.80 -9.29 -15.41
N LYS A 185 5.32 -8.63 -16.46
CA LYS A 185 6.47 -7.70 -16.32
C LYS A 185 6.09 -6.47 -15.49
N PHE A 186 4.93 -5.87 -15.76
CA PHE A 186 4.44 -4.71 -15.00
C PHE A 186 4.15 -5.06 -13.55
N LEU A 187 3.55 -6.24 -13.28
CA LEU A 187 3.33 -6.70 -11.91
C LEU A 187 4.65 -6.92 -11.17
N TYR A 188 5.62 -7.55 -11.83
CA TYR A 188 6.96 -7.73 -11.24
C TYR A 188 7.56 -6.37 -10.85
N ALA A 189 7.56 -5.40 -11.77
CA ALA A 189 8.00 -4.04 -11.47
C ALA A 189 7.23 -3.43 -10.29
N ALA A 190 5.89 -3.51 -10.30
CA ALA A 190 5.04 -2.94 -9.26
C ALA A 190 5.38 -3.45 -7.86
N PHE A 191 5.55 -4.76 -7.67
CA PHE A 191 5.88 -5.32 -6.36
C PHE A 191 7.27 -4.90 -5.87
N PHE A 192 8.26 -4.83 -6.78
CA PHE A 192 9.61 -4.38 -6.43
C PHE A 192 9.64 -2.88 -6.13
N SER A 193 9.03 -2.05 -6.98
CA SER A 193 8.91 -0.61 -6.79
C SER A 193 8.18 -0.29 -5.49
N TYR A 194 7.03 -0.93 -5.22
CA TYR A 194 6.30 -0.73 -3.97
C TYR A 194 7.16 -1.09 -2.76
N THR A 195 7.80 -2.25 -2.77
CA THR A 195 8.64 -2.70 -1.65
C THR A 195 9.81 -1.76 -1.43
N LEU A 196 10.52 -1.38 -2.49
CA LEU A 196 11.65 -0.46 -2.43
C LEU A 196 11.18 0.90 -1.89
N GLY A 197 10.12 1.47 -2.46
CA GLY A 197 9.56 2.74 -2.02
C GLY A 197 9.14 2.73 -0.56
N ALA A 198 8.45 1.67 -0.11
CA ALA A 198 8.00 1.53 1.27
C ALA A 198 9.17 1.37 2.25
N VAL A 199 10.20 0.60 1.90
CA VAL A 199 11.42 0.45 2.72
C VAL A 199 12.21 1.75 2.77
N LEU A 200 12.38 2.44 1.64
CA LEU A 200 13.05 3.75 1.62
C LEU A 200 12.30 4.76 2.49
N ASP A 201 10.97 4.74 2.48
CA ASP A 201 10.16 5.65 3.29
C ASP A 201 10.21 5.36 4.79
N ALA A 202 10.16 4.07 5.17
CA ALA A 202 10.04 3.67 6.56
C ALA A 202 11.39 3.49 7.28
N ALA A 203 12.44 3.11 6.55
CA ALA A 203 13.72 2.72 7.15
C ALA A 203 14.83 3.78 7.03
N ILE A 204 14.66 4.78 6.14
CA ILE A 204 15.66 5.83 5.92
C ILE A 204 15.13 7.15 6.47
N PRO A 205 15.95 7.91 7.22
CA PRO A 205 15.56 9.25 7.66
C PRO A 205 15.09 10.11 6.50
N LEU A 206 13.90 10.67 6.64
CA LEU A 206 13.26 11.47 5.62
C LEU A 206 13.85 12.88 5.60
N ASN A 207 14.48 13.20 4.50
CA ASN A 207 14.85 14.55 4.10
C ASN A 207 14.20 14.84 2.75
N PRO A 208 14.27 16.08 2.22
CA PRO A 208 13.59 16.41 0.97
C PRO A 208 13.93 15.49 -0.20
N ILE A 209 15.16 14.97 -0.27
CA ILE A 209 15.62 14.09 -1.35
C ILE A 209 15.09 12.67 -1.14
N THR A 210 15.30 12.08 0.03
CA THR A 210 14.90 10.68 0.32
C THR A 210 13.39 10.52 0.27
N LEU A 211 12.63 11.47 0.82
CA LEU A 211 11.17 11.53 0.74
C LEU A 211 10.69 11.61 -0.71
N THR A 212 11.25 12.53 -1.50
CA THR A 212 10.84 12.70 -2.90
C THR A 212 11.10 11.43 -3.71
N LEU A 213 12.26 10.80 -3.52
CA LEU A 213 12.60 9.55 -4.21
C LEU A 213 11.65 8.42 -3.81
N ALA A 214 11.40 8.22 -2.51
CA ALA A 214 10.48 7.20 -2.02
C ALA A 214 9.07 7.39 -2.62
N ARG A 215 8.55 8.63 -2.63
CA ARG A 215 7.22 8.95 -3.16
C ARG A 215 7.12 8.77 -4.67
N ILE A 216 8.14 9.14 -5.45
CA ILE A 216 8.15 8.89 -6.90
C ILE A 216 8.12 7.39 -7.19
N ILE A 217 8.91 6.59 -6.47
CA ILE A 217 8.94 5.13 -6.64
C ILE A 217 7.57 4.52 -6.27
N LEU A 218 6.97 4.96 -5.16
CA LEU A 218 5.64 4.52 -4.74
C LEU A 218 4.54 4.90 -5.76
N ILE A 219 4.57 6.13 -6.30
CA ILE A 219 3.63 6.55 -7.34
C ILE A 219 3.83 5.73 -8.62
N SER A 220 5.07 5.47 -9.03
CA SER A 220 5.38 4.59 -10.18
C SER A 220 4.80 3.20 -9.98
N SER A 221 4.95 2.63 -8.78
CA SER A 221 4.41 1.31 -8.45
C SER A 221 2.89 1.22 -8.62
N ALA A 222 2.15 2.31 -8.35
CA ALA A 222 0.70 2.37 -8.56
C ALA A 222 0.34 2.26 -10.06
N ILE A 223 1.10 2.97 -10.90
CA ILE A 223 0.91 2.96 -12.35
C ILE A 223 1.26 1.58 -12.92
N GLU A 224 2.37 0.99 -12.46
CA GLU A 224 2.80 -0.36 -12.81
C GLU A 224 1.75 -1.40 -12.39
N TRP A 225 1.18 -1.28 -11.19
CA TRP A 225 0.09 -2.14 -10.71
C TRP A 225 -1.13 -2.07 -11.64
N TYR A 226 -1.54 -0.86 -12.01
CA TYR A 226 -2.64 -0.65 -12.95
C TYR A 226 -2.38 -1.32 -14.30
N PHE A 227 -1.18 -1.14 -14.87
CA PHE A 227 -0.81 -1.77 -16.14
C PHE A 227 -0.70 -3.30 -16.03
N GLY A 228 -0.25 -3.79 -14.88
CA GLY A 228 -0.13 -5.20 -14.58
C GLY A 228 -1.46 -5.96 -14.57
N PHE A 229 -2.53 -5.34 -14.06
CA PHE A 229 -3.84 -5.99 -14.04
C PHE A 229 -4.71 -5.68 -15.26
N ILE A 230 -4.76 -4.42 -15.68
CA ILE A 230 -5.68 -3.98 -16.74
C ILE A 230 -5.03 -3.98 -18.12
N LEU A 231 -3.77 -3.57 -18.22
CA LEU A 231 -3.05 -3.32 -19.47
C LEU A 231 -3.87 -2.53 -20.52
N PRO A 232 -3.89 -1.18 -20.44
CA PRO A 232 -4.64 -0.36 -21.38
C PRO A 232 -4.20 -0.60 -22.84
N GLU A 233 -5.14 -0.54 -23.79
CA GLU A 233 -4.88 -0.76 -25.22
C GLU A 233 -3.74 0.10 -25.80
N LYS A 234 -3.60 1.35 -25.33
CA LYS A 234 -2.48 2.21 -25.75
C LYS A 234 -1.12 1.62 -25.34
N VAL A 235 -1.02 1.14 -24.10
CA VAL A 235 0.19 0.48 -23.58
C VAL A 235 0.43 -0.82 -24.35
N LYS A 236 -0.62 -1.63 -24.54
CA LYS A 236 -0.54 -2.87 -25.32
C LYS A 236 0.05 -2.63 -26.72
N LYS A 237 -0.45 -1.65 -27.46
CA LYS A 237 0.04 -1.29 -28.81
C LYS A 237 1.50 -0.81 -28.82
N ILE A 238 1.91 -0.05 -27.80
CA ILE A 238 3.31 0.41 -27.68
C ILE A 238 4.27 -0.78 -27.54
N PHE A 239 3.92 -1.77 -26.74
CA PHE A 239 4.84 -2.87 -26.38
C PHE A 239 4.69 -4.12 -27.24
N LEU A 240 3.50 -4.40 -27.78
CA LEU A 240 3.22 -5.64 -28.53
C LEU A 240 3.02 -5.45 -30.03
N LYS A 241 3.01 -4.19 -30.52
CA LYS A 241 2.78 -3.80 -31.93
C LYS A 241 1.52 -4.40 -32.53
#